data_AF-A0A5K1FQG5-F1
#
_entry.id   AF-A0A5K1FQG5-F1
#
_cell.length_a   1.000
_cell.length_b   1.000
_cell.length_c   1.000
_cell.angle_alpha   90.00
_cell.angle_beta   90.00
_cell.angle_gamma   90.00
#
_symmetry.space_group_name_H-M   'P 1'
#
loop_
_entity.id
_entity.type
_entity.pdbx_description
1 polymer ?
#
loop_
_entity_poly.entity_id
_entity_poly.type
_entity_poly.pdbx_seq_one_letter_code
_entity_poly.pdbx_strand_id
1 'polypeptide(L)' 'RSRGGQTRKEQLGTEGYQEMGRKGGLSTMDESGGERAAREGIDIDESKYTTKS' A
#
# COMPACT_ATOMS: atom_id res chain seq x y z
N ARG A 1 3.81 22.54 -1.04
CA ARG A 1 3.36 21.84 -2.27
C ARG A 1 3.50 20.32 -2.03
N SER A 2 2.44 19.61 -1.63
CA SER A 2 2.50 18.15 -1.43
C SER A 2 1.94 17.45 -2.67
N ARG A 3 2.78 17.22 -3.69
CA ARG A 3 2.41 16.45 -4.89
C ARG A 3 2.83 14.98 -4.82
N GLY A 4 3.53 14.57 -3.76
CA GLY A 4 4.06 13.20 -3.63
C GLY A 4 2.99 12.12 -3.77
N GLY A 5 1.80 12.32 -3.19
CA GLY A 5 0.69 11.38 -3.31
C GLY A 5 0.16 11.26 -4.75
N GLN A 6 0.05 12.38 -5.48
CA GLN A 6 -0.39 12.35 -6.88
C GLN A 6 0.66 11.70 -7.78
N THR A 7 1.94 12.02 -7.59
CA THR A 7 3.03 11.38 -8.33
C THR A 7 3.07 9.88 -8.08
N ARG A 8 2.85 9.42 -6.84
CA ARG A 8 2.81 7.99 -6.53
C ARG A 8 1.61 7.30 -7.16
N LYS A 9 0.45 7.97 -7.20
CA LYS A 9 -0.74 7.49 -7.92
C LYS A 9 -0.50 7.37 -9.42
N GLU A 10 0.21 8.32 -10.03
CA GLU A 10 0.58 8.25 -11.45
C GLU A 10 1.57 7.12 -11.74
N GLN A 11 2.57 6.90 -10.86
CA GLN A 11 3.58 5.85 -11.02
C GLN A 11 3.03 4.43 -10.83
N LEU A 12 2.10 4.25 -9.88
CA LEU A 12 1.57 2.94 -9.50
C LEU A 12 0.20 2.63 -10.12
N GLY A 13 -0.42 3.65 -10.74
CA GLY A 13 -1.82 3.60 -11.12
C GLY A 13 -2.77 3.64 -9.92
N THR A 14 -4.07 3.65 -10.22
CA THR A 14 -5.12 3.71 -9.20
C THR A 14 -5.15 2.47 -8.32
N GLU A 15 -5.00 1.28 -8.90
CA GLU A 15 -4.99 0.01 -8.16
C GLU A 15 -3.81 -0.07 -7.20
N GLY A 16 -2.58 0.18 -7.68
CA GLY A 16 -1.39 0.15 -6.83
C GLY A 16 -1.45 1.18 -5.71
N TYR A 17 -1.94 2.39 -5.99
CA TYR A 17 -2.13 3.40 -4.94
C TYR A 17 -3.18 2.99 -3.91
N GLN A 18 -4.25 2.32 -4.33
CA GLN A 18 -5.30 1.83 -3.45
C GLN A 18 -4.82 0.66 -2.58
N GLU A 19 -4.08 -0.29 -3.14
CA GLU A 19 -3.40 -1.38 -2.42
C GLU A 19 -2.45 -0.85 -1.34
N MET A 20 -1.62 0.14 -1.69
CA MET A 20 -0.72 0.80 -0.73
C MET A 20 -1.50 1.46 0.41
N GLY A 21 -2.59 2.15 0.09
CA GLY A 21 -3.48 2.77 1.07
C GLY A 21 -4.14 1.75 1.99
N ARG A 22 -4.58 0.60 1.44
CA ARG A 22 -5.13 -0.52 2.23
C ARG A 22 -4.10 -1.07 3.21
N LYS A 23 -2.89 -1.37 2.76
CA LYS A 23 -1.79 -1.81 3.65
C LYS A 23 -1.47 -0.75 4.71
N GLY A 24 -1.39 0.52 4.33
CA GLY A 24 -1.15 1.62 5.27
C GLY A 24 -2.22 1.72 6.36
N GLY A 25 -3.49 1.62 5.99
CA GLY A 25 -4.63 1.70 6.91
C GLY A 25 -4.77 0.49 7.85
N LEU A 26 -4.17 -0.64 7.52
CA LEU A 26 -4.13 -1.83 8.38
C LEU A 26 -2.97 -1.80 9.39
N SER A 27 -2.05 -0.84 9.29
CA SER A 27 -0.96 -0.73 10.27
C SER A 27 -1.49 -0.21 11.60
N THR A 28 -1.10 -0.83 12.70
CA THR A 28 -1.38 -0.33 14.06
C THR A 28 -0.08 0.10 14.73
N MET A 29 -0.14 0.53 16.00
CA MET A 29 1.06 0.91 16.76
C MET A 29 2.00 -0.28 17.05
N ASP A 30 1.48 -1.50 17.03
CA ASP A 30 2.21 -2.71 17.46
C ASP A 30 2.59 -3.63 16.28
N GLU A 31 1.82 -3.58 15.18
CA GLU A 31 1.98 -4.45 14.01
C GLU A 31 1.94 -3.66 12.71
N SER A 32 2.74 -4.09 11.73
CA SER A 32 2.69 -3.51 10.39
C SER A 32 1.44 -3.97 9.64
N GLY A 33 0.95 -3.14 8.71
CA GLY A 33 -0.24 -3.49 7.94
C GLY A 33 -0.07 -4.72 7.04
N GLY A 34 1.16 -5.12 6.71
CA GLY A 34 1.43 -6.38 6.02
C GLY A 34 1.25 -7.59 6.94
N GLU A 35 1.73 -7.52 8.18
CA GLU A 35 1.56 -8.59 9.18
C GLU A 35 0.09 -8.73 9.57
N ARG A 36 -0.61 -7.61 9.74
CA ARG A 36 -2.04 -7.62 10.02
C ARG A 36 -2.85 -8.18 8.86
N ALA A 37 -2.52 -7.78 7.63
CA ALA A 37 -3.17 -8.32 6.43
C ALA A 37 -3.00 -9.85 6.34
N ALA A 38 -1.78 -10.34 6.59
CA ALA A 38 -1.52 -11.78 6.61
C ALA A 38 -2.31 -12.51 7.73
N ARG A 39 -2.47 -11.89 8.90
CA ARG A 39 -3.25 -12.45 10.02
C ARG A 39 -4.75 -12.48 9.73
N GLU A 40 -5.30 -11.41 9.15
CA GLU A 40 -6.72 -11.32 8.81
C GLU A 40 -7.06 -12.06 7.49
N GLY A 41 -6.07 -12.58 6.77
CA GLY A 41 -6.25 -13.23 5.48
C GLY A 41 -6.61 -12.25 4.36
N ILE A 42 -6.20 -10.99 4.51
CA ILE A 42 -6.34 -9.96 3.49
C ILE A 42 -5.20 -10.14 2.48
N ASP A 43 -5.54 -10.55 1.28
CA ASP A 43 -4.59 -10.65 0.16
C ASP A 43 -4.23 -9.23 -0.29
N ILE A 44 -2.98 -8.83 -0.07
CA ILE A 44 -2.44 -7.55 -0.52
C ILE A 44 -1.32 -7.85 -1.53
N ASP A 45 -1.49 -7.38 -2.75
CA ASP A 45 -0.52 -7.58 -3.80
C ASP A 45 0.59 -6.52 -3.70
N GLU A 46 1.64 -6.86 -2.97
CA GLU A 46 2.83 -6.02 -2.79
C GLU A 46 3.51 -5.64 -4.12
N SER A 47 3.31 -6.43 -5.17
CA SER A 47 3.88 -6.15 -6.49
C SER A 47 3.22 -4.94 -7.17
N LYS A 48 2.01 -4.55 -6.74
CA LYS A 48 1.23 -3.45 -7.35
C LYS A 48 1.71 -2.07 -6.94
N TYR A 49 2.37 -1.95 -5.80
CA TYR A 49 2.85 -0.66 -5.29
C TYR A 49 4.36 -0.59 -5.08
N THR A 50 5.09 -1.64 -5.48
CA THR A 50 6.54 -1.65 -5.59
C THR A 50 6.94 -1.34 -7.02
N THR A 51 7.72 -0.28 -7.22
CA THR A 51 8.31 0.01 -8.52
C THR A 51 9.49 -0.96 -8.70
N LYS A 52 9.40 -1.90 -9.65
CA LYS A 52 10.57 -2.69 -10.08
C LYS A 52 11.65 -1.71 -10.52
N SER A 53 12.79 -1.73 -9.82
CA SER A 53 13.98 -0.94 -10.18
C SER A 53 14.64 -1.49 -11.42
#